data_AF-A0A539DHL8-F1
#
_entry.id   AF-A0A539DHL8-F1
#
_cell.length_a   1.000
_cell.length_b   1.000
_cell.length_c   1.000
_cell.angle_alpha   90.00
_cell.angle_beta   90.00
_cell.angle_gamma   90.00
#
_symmetry.space_group_name_H-M   'P 1'
#
loop_
_entity.id
_entity.type
_entity.pdbx_description
1 polymer ?
#
loop_
_entity_poly.entity_id
_entity_poly.type
_entity_poly.pdbx_seq_one_letter_code
_entity_poly.pdbx_strand_id
1 'polypeptide(L)'
;MHLPLSAEAQAEARILMLSANNILSPAHGRPLATPTQDMVLGAYYLTYCDHELPATTAADIAKVLGKPGLKRFRTEEEVEFAVESGFVQLQEPVECHWHGEIILTTPGRVIFNVEIERSLEVAVHTTDPVAHTFINRPLSKREIDIFIADLVDLY
;
A
#
# COMPACT_ATOMS: atom_id res chain seq x y z
N MET A 1 -30.73 -6.49 -14.40
CA MET A 1 -29.76 -7.59 -14.63
C MET A 1 -30.14 -8.24 -15.95
N HIS A 2 -29.21 -8.38 -16.90
CA HIS A 2 -29.48 -8.87 -18.26
C HIS A 2 -28.47 -9.96 -18.63
N LEU A 3 -28.87 -10.92 -19.48
CA LEU A 3 -28.04 -12.07 -19.87
C LEU A 3 -27.73 -12.05 -21.37
N PRO A 4 -26.45 -11.97 -21.79
CA PRO A 4 -26.07 -12.08 -23.20
C PRO A 4 -26.18 -13.54 -23.67
N LEU A 5 -26.84 -13.78 -24.81
CA LEU A 5 -27.13 -15.13 -25.31
C LEU A 5 -26.24 -15.54 -26.49
N SER A 6 -26.06 -14.67 -27.47
CA SER A 6 -25.22 -14.94 -28.65
C SER A 6 -23.74 -15.02 -28.28
N ALA A 7 -22.96 -15.83 -28.99
CA ALA A 7 -21.52 -15.97 -28.76
C ALA A 7 -20.79 -14.62 -28.87
N GLU A 8 -21.23 -13.76 -29.79
CA GLU A 8 -20.70 -12.41 -30.00
C GLU A 8 -20.92 -11.53 -28.77
N ALA A 9 -22.16 -11.45 -28.28
CA ALA A 9 -22.49 -10.70 -27.07
C ALA A 9 -21.78 -11.23 -25.81
N GLN A 10 -21.54 -12.55 -25.71
CA GLN A 10 -20.76 -13.13 -24.61
C GLN A 10 -19.28 -12.73 -24.71
N ALA A 11 -18.71 -12.77 -25.91
CA ALA A 11 -17.33 -12.33 -26.15
C ALA A 11 -17.17 -10.84 -25.85
N GLU A 12 -18.11 -10.00 -26.29
CA GLU A 12 -18.11 -8.56 -26.02
C GLU A 12 -18.21 -8.26 -24.52
N ALA A 13 -19.13 -8.93 -23.82
CA ALA A 13 -19.27 -8.77 -22.38
C ALA A 13 -17.98 -9.16 -21.64
N ARG A 14 -17.30 -10.23 -22.07
CA ARG A 14 -16.08 -10.73 -21.44
C ARG A 14 -14.84 -9.89 -21.75
N ILE A 15 -14.73 -9.34 -22.95
CA ILE A 15 -13.52 -8.65 -23.40
C ILE A 15 -13.63 -7.14 -23.17
N LEU A 16 -14.77 -6.53 -23.49
CA LEU A 16 -14.95 -5.07 -23.45
C LEU A 16 -15.69 -4.58 -22.21
N MET A 17 -16.65 -5.35 -21.70
CA MET A 17 -17.50 -4.90 -20.58
C MET A 17 -17.09 -5.48 -19.23
N LEU A 18 -16.05 -6.31 -19.17
CA LEU A 18 -15.57 -6.88 -17.91
C LEU A 18 -15.11 -5.75 -16.98
N SER A 19 -15.64 -5.71 -15.76
CA SER A 19 -15.35 -4.62 -14.81
C SER A 19 -13.86 -4.50 -14.47
N ALA A 20 -13.13 -5.62 -14.45
CA ALA A 20 -11.69 -5.64 -14.23
C ALA A 20 -10.89 -4.86 -15.30
N ASN A 21 -11.44 -4.68 -16.50
CA ASN A 21 -10.80 -3.91 -17.58
C ASN A 21 -11.19 -2.41 -17.52
N ASN A 22 -12.26 -2.07 -16.80
CA ASN A 22 -12.85 -0.72 -16.79
C ASN A 22 -12.42 0.08 -15.55
N ILE A 23 -11.12 0.09 -15.27
CA ILE A 23 -10.55 0.72 -14.07
C ILE A 23 -10.23 2.22 -14.25
N LEU A 24 -10.15 2.73 -15.47
CA LEU A 24 -9.86 4.13 -15.80
C LEU A 24 -11.08 4.86 -16.37
N SER A 25 -11.15 6.17 -16.14
CA SER A 25 -12.13 7.05 -16.76
C SER A 25 -11.81 7.27 -18.25
N PRO A 26 -12.73 7.00 -19.19
CA PRO A 26 -12.49 7.23 -20.61
C PRO A 26 -12.36 8.73 -20.95
N ALA A 27 -12.87 9.62 -20.11
CA ALA A 27 -12.86 11.06 -20.35
C ALA A 27 -11.52 11.73 -19.97
N HIS A 28 -10.88 11.25 -18.90
CA HIS A 28 -9.75 11.93 -18.28
C HIS A 28 -8.58 11.01 -17.89
N GLY A 29 -8.68 9.70 -18.13
CA GLY A 29 -7.63 8.72 -17.83
C GLY A 29 -7.41 8.42 -16.35
N ARG A 30 -8.10 9.11 -15.44
CA ARG A 30 -7.92 8.91 -13.98
C ARG A 30 -8.58 7.60 -13.52
N PRO A 31 -8.03 6.92 -12.50
CA PRO A 31 -8.66 5.75 -11.89
C PRO A 31 -10.09 6.03 -11.43
N LEU A 32 -11.00 5.10 -11.75
CA LEU A 32 -12.42 5.14 -11.42
C LEU A 32 -12.75 4.12 -10.33
N ALA A 33 -12.07 2.99 -10.33
CA ALA A 33 -12.14 1.94 -9.31
C ALA A 33 -11.24 2.27 -8.09
N THR A 34 -11.40 3.46 -7.51
CA THR A 34 -10.62 3.92 -6.35
C THR A 34 -11.33 3.59 -5.03
N PRO A 35 -10.62 3.21 -3.96
CA PRO A 35 -11.18 3.04 -2.63
C PRO A 35 -11.96 4.28 -2.15
N THR A 36 -13.03 4.08 -1.38
CA THR A 36 -13.85 5.16 -0.81
C THR A 36 -14.19 4.89 0.66
N GLN A 37 -14.63 5.96 1.36
CA GLN A 37 -15.13 5.91 2.74
C GLN A 37 -14.22 5.12 3.68
N ASP A 38 -14.69 3.98 4.18
CA ASP A 38 -14.03 3.18 5.20
C ASP A 38 -12.70 2.60 4.73
N MET A 39 -12.57 2.28 3.43
CA MET A 39 -11.30 1.81 2.89
C MET A 39 -10.23 2.91 2.93
N VAL A 40 -10.62 4.15 2.60
CA VAL A 40 -9.71 5.31 2.69
C VAL A 40 -9.36 5.58 4.15
N LEU A 41 -10.35 5.51 5.05
CA LEU A 41 -10.12 5.71 6.47
C LEU A 41 -9.18 4.62 7.05
N GLY A 42 -9.35 3.37 6.65
CA GLY A 42 -8.50 2.25 7.05
C GLY A 42 -7.07 2.43 6.58
N ALA A 43 -6.86 2.73 5.30
CA ALA A 43 -5.54 3.00 4.75
C ALA A 43 -4.87 4.21 5.41
N TYR A 44 -5.63 5.29 5.65
CA TYR A 44 -5.14 6.46 6.35
C TYR A 44 -4.73 6.12 7.78
N TYR A 45 -5.60 5.47 8.56
CA TYR A 45 -5.31 5.07 9.94
C TYR A 45 -4.10 4.15 10.03
N LEU A 46 -3.98 3.19 9.11
CA LEU A 46 -2.86 2.24 9.07
C LEU A 46 -1.52 2.94 8.80
N THR A 47 -1.52 3.98 7.96
CA THR A 47 -0.30 4.68 7.52
C THR A 47 -0.02 5.98 8.28
N TYR A 48 -0.94 6.39 9.15
CA TYR A 48 -0.83 7.61 9.93
C TYR A 48 0.31 7.54 10.95
N CYS A 49 1.00 8.66 11.13
CA CYS A 49 1.97 8.86 12.19
C CYS A 49 2.00 10.35 12.54
N ASP A 50 2.05 10.68 13.83
CA ASP A 50 2.13 12.08 14.29
C ASP A 50 3.48 12.74 13.94
N HIS A 51 4.47 11.96 13.53
CA HIS A 51 5.82 12.44 13.21
C HIS A 51 6.13 12.30 11.72
N GLU A 52 6.81 13.31 11.16
CA GLU A 52 7.36 13.25 9.81
C GLU A 52 8.63 12.39 9.79
N LEU A 53 8.43 11.09 9.60
CA LEU A 53 9.49 10.09 9.57
C LEU A 53 10.49 10.23 8.40
N PRO A 54 10.08 10.46 7.13
CA PRO A 54 11.04 10.52 6.02
C PRO A 54 11.96 11.74 6.05
N ALA A 55 11.64 12.78 6.81
CA ALA A 55 12.44 14.00 6.95
C ALA A 55 13.33 14.02 8.20
N THR A 56 13.19 13.03 9.09
CA THR A 56 13.82 13.03 10.42
C THR A 56 14.78 11.86 10.60
N THR A 57 15.84 12.04 11.38
CA THR A 57 16.74 10.94 11.74
C THR A 57 16.15 10.11 12.88
N ALA A 58 16.37 8.79 12.88
CA ALA A 58 15.92 7.89 13.95
C ALA A 58 16.36 8.34 15.36
N ALA A 59 17.56 8.93 15.46
CA ALA A 59 18.09 9.48 16.71
C ALA A 59 17.27 10.67 17.25
N ASP A 60 16.67 11.49 16.39
CA ASP A 60 15.89 12.65 16.80
C ASP A 60 14.48 12.25 17.21
N ILE A 61 13.87 11.29 16.51
CA ILE A 61 12.59 10.69 16.94
C ILE A 61 12.76 9.95 18.28
N ALA A 62 13.86 9.23 18.49
CA ALA A 62 14.13 8.57 19.77
C ALA A 62 14.22 9.58 20.93
N LYS A 63 14.85 10.75 20.71
CA LYS A 63 14.87 11.85 21.69
C LYS A 63 13.50 12.43 21.94
N VAL A 64 12.70 12.69 20.90
CA VAL A 64 11.33 13.22 21.01
C VAL A 64 10.44 12.27 21.81
N LEU A 65 10.59 10.97 21.59
CA LEU A 65 9.84 9.93 22.30
C LEU A 65 10.40 9.63 23.71
N GLY A 66 11.53 10.23 24.10
CA GLY A 66 12.20 9.95 25.37
C GLY A 66 12.66 8.50 25.52
N LYS A 67 12.85 7.77 24.42
CA LYS A 67 13.25 6.36 24.40
C LYS A 67 14.76 6.22 24.16
N PRO A 68 15.43 5.21 24.76
CA PRO A 68 16.87 4.99 24.57
C PRO A 68 17.24 4.64 23.11
N GLY A 69 16.26 4.20 22.31
CA GLY A 69 16.38 3.92 20.88
C GLY A 69 15.03 3.49 20.33
N LEU A 70 14.93 3.44 19.00
CA LEU A 70 13.76 2.86 18.33
C LEU A 70 13.91 1.34 18.23
N LYS A 71 12.78 0.65 18.23
CA LYS A 71 12.76 -0.79 17.96
C LYS A 71 13.14 -1.01 16.51
N ARG A 72 13.96 -2.03 16.29
CA ARG A 72 14.48 -2.39 14.96
C ARG A 72 13.98 -3.77 14.59
N PHE A 73 13.48 -3.90 13.37
CA PHE A 73 13.00 -5.16 12.83
C PHE A 73 13.74 -5.47 11.53
N ARG A 74 14.12 -6.74 11.36
CA ARG A 74 14.86 -7.18 10.18
C ARG A 74 13.92 -7.68 9.08
N THR A 75 12.83 -8.33 9.44
CA THR A 75 11.88 -8.90 8.47
C THR A 75 10.46 -8.42 8.73
N GLU A 76 9.61 -8.56 7.72
CA GLU A 76 8.19 -8.26 7.79
C GLU A 76 7.45 -9.13 8.81
N GLU A 77 7.82 -10.41 8.96
CA GLU A 77 7.15 -11.31 9.91
C GLU A 77 7.44 -10.93 11.35
N GLU A 78 8.63 -10.40 11.64
CA GLU A 78 8.93 -9.85 12.97
C GLU A 78 8.03 -8.65 13.28
N VAL A 79 7.74 -7.81 12.28
CA VAL A 79 6.85 -6.65 12.43
C VAL A 79 5.41 -7.10 12.69
N GLU A 80 4.89 -8.02 11.88
CA GLU A 80 3.55 -8.59 12.06
C GLU A 80 3.39 -9.22 13.45
N PHE A 81 4.34 -10.09 13.82
CA PHE A 81 4.32 -10.74 15.13
C PHE A 81 4.39 -9.73 16.30
N ALA A 82 5.20 -8.69 16.19
CA ALA A 82 5.34 -7.67 17.22
C ALA A 82 4.05 -6.83 17.38
N VAL A 83 3.29 -6.61 16.30
CA VAL A 83 1.98 -5.96 16.34
C VAL A 83 0.95 -6.87 16.99
N GLU A 84 0.87 -8.14 16.58
CA GLU A 84 -0.11 -9.10 17.09
C GLU A 84 0.05 -9.40 18.58
N SER A 85 1.30 -9.50 19.03
CA SER A 85 1.64 -9.70 20.44
C SER A 85 1.47 -8.44 21.31
N GLY A 86 1.17 -7.29 20.69
CA GLY A 86 1.00 -6.00 21.38
C GLY A 86 2.31 -5.38 21.84
N PHE A 87 3.48 -5.85 21.36
CA PHE A 87 4.78 -5.24 21.67
C PHE A 87 4.96 -3.88 21.00
N VAL A 88 4.36 -3.64 19.83
CA VAL A 88 4.36 -2.36 19.12
C VAL A 88 2.97 -2.02 18.61
N GLN A 89 2.67 -0.72 18.50
CA GLN A 89 1.44 -0.25 17.85
C GLN A 89 1.67 0.05 16.37
N LEU A 90 0.60 0.00 15.56
CA LEU A 90 0.65 0.24 14.11
C LEU A 90 1.31 1.56 13.71
N GLN A 91 1.13 2.60 14.53
CA GLN A 91 1.59 3.97 14.24
C GLN A 91 2.87 4.35 15.00
N GLU A 92 3.43 3.43 15.80
CA GLU A 92 4.65 3.67 16.57
C GLU A 92 5.87 3.75 15.63
N PRO A 93 6.74 4.76 15.74
CA PRO A 93 7.94 4.83 14.92
C PRO A 93 8.93 3.69 15.21
N VAL A 94 9.39 3.02 14.15
CA VAL A 94 10.31 1.88 14.17
C VAL A 94 11.31 1.98 13.02
N GLU A 95 12.45 1.31 13.16
CA GLU A 95 13.37 1.11 12.04
C GLU A 95 13.15 -0.29 11.46
N CYS A 96 12.88 -0.37 10.16
CA CYS A 96 12.66 -1.63 9.45
C CYS A 96 13.62 -1.73 8.28
N HIS A 97 13.96 -2.96 7.91
CA HIS A 97 14.74 -3.22 6.73
C HIS A 97 13.83 -3.42 5.51
N TRP A 98 14.12 -2.75 4.40
CA TRP A 98 13.37 -2.83 3.15
C TRP A 98 14.35 -2.87 1.97
N HIS A 99 14.33 -3.95 1.18
CA HIS A 99 15.22 -4.15 0.01
C HIS A 99 16.72 -3.84 0.22
N GLY A 100 17.26 -4.11 1.41
CA GLY A 100 18.68 -3.85 1.71
C GLY A 100 18.96 -2.54 2.45
N GLU A 101 17.95 -1.68 2.61
CA GLU A 101 18.07 -0.38 3.26
C GLU A 101 17.34 -0.37 4.60
N ILE A 102 17.90 0.33 5.60
CA ILE A 102 17.23 0.58 6.87
C ILE A 102 16.44 1.87 6.74
N ILE A 103 15.12 1.76 6.87
CA ILE A 103 14.19 2.88 6.75
C ILE A 103 13.51 3.18 8.09
N LEU A 104 13.33 4.46 8.38
CA LEU A 104 12.53 4.92 9.51
C LEU A 104 11.05 4.98 9.09
N THR A 105 10.21 4.15 9.68
CA THR A 105 8.82 3.97 9.28
C THR A 105 7.92 3.58 10.46
N THR A 106 6.71 3.09 10.20
CA THR A 106 5.79 2.53 11.20
C THR A 106 5.41 1.10 10.81
N PRO A 107 5.06 0.22 11.77
CA PRO A 107 4.60 -1.14 11.46
C PRO A 107 3.44 -1.18 10.46
N GLY A 108 2.49 -0.25 10.58
CA GLY A 108 1.33 -0.20 9.68
C GLY A 108 1.72 0.13 8.24
N ARG A 109 2.71 1.01 8.02
CA ARG A 109 3.26 1.26 6.68
C ARG A 109 3.98 0.04 6.13
N VAL A 110 4.74 -0.69 6.95
CA VAL A 110 5.42 -1.91 6.49
C VAL A 110 4.39 -2.95 6.05
N ILE A 111 3.39 -3.25 6.88
CA ILE A 111 2.31 -4.18 6.55
C ILE A 111 1.62 -3.77 5.25
N PHE A 112 1.30 -2.48 5.09
CA PHE A 112 0.68 -1.98 3.87
C PHE A 112 1.55 -2.24 2.62
N ASN A 113 2.84 -1.92 2.67
CA ASN A 113 3.72 -2.08 1.52
C ASN A 113 3.96 -3.56 1.17
N VAL A 114 4.13 -4.43 2.16
CA VAL A 114 4.29 -5.89 1.97
C VAL A 114 3.04 -6.47 1.30
N GLU A 115 1.85 -6.09 1.76
CA GLU A 115 0.60 -6.62 1.20
C GLU A 115 0.38 -6.16 -0.24
N ILE A 116 0.84 -4.95 -0.59
CA ILE A 116 0.86 -4.47 -1.97
C ILE A 116 1.80 -5.32 -2.84
N GLU A 117 3.04 -5.58 -2.41
CA GLU A 117 3.98 -6.42 -3.17
C GLU A 117 3.39 -7.82 -3.40
N ARG A 118 2.90 -8.47 -2.34
CA ARG A 118 2.24 -9.78 -2.44
C ARG A 118 1.06 -9.77 -3.42
N SER A 119 0.22 -8.73 -3.37
CA SER A 119 -0.94 -8.59 -4.26
C SER A 119 -0.52 -8.40 -5.72
N LEU A 120 0.52 -7.62 -5.97
CA LEU A 120 1.02 -7.37 -7.31
C LEU A 120 1.74 -8.59 -7.91
N GLU A 121 2.51 -9.35 -7.12
CA GLU A 121 3.11 -10.62 -7.56
C GLU A 121 2.05 -11.59 -8.06
N VAL A 122 0.92 -11.69 -7.34
CA VAL A 122 -0.21 -12.54 -7.74
C VAL A 122 -0.89 -12.00 -9.00
N ALA A 123 -1.02 -10.69 -9.15
CA ALA A 123 -1.77 -10.06 -10.25
C ALA A 123 -0.99 -10.01 -11.58
N VAL A 124 0.31 -9.72 -11.54
CA VAL A 124 1.11 -9.45 -12.75
C VAL A 124 1.66 -10.74 -13.38
N HIS A 125 1.65 -11.86 -12.66
CA HIS A 125 2.11 -13.19 -13.14
C HIS A 125 3.48 -13.13 -13.84
N THR A 126 4.38 -12.25 -13.38
CA THR A 126 5.71 -12.08 -13.97
C THR A 126 6.78 -12.84 -13.18
N THR A 127 7.91 -13.12 -13.84
CA THR A 127 9.09 -13.74 -13.20
C THR A 127 9.99 -12.69 -12.56
N ASP A 128 9.85 -11.43 -12.98
CA ASP A 128 10.65 -10.32 -12.47
C ASP A 128 10.11 -9.84 -11.12
N PRO A 129 10.97 -9.42 -10.19
CA PRO A 129 10.54 -8.88 -8.92
C PRO A 129 9.64 -7.66 -9.15
N VAL A 130 8.40 -7.76 -8.70
CA VAL A 130 7.47 -6.64 -8.68
C VAL A 130 7.92 -5.72 -7.55
N ALA A 131 8.24 -4.48 -7.87
CA ALA A 131 8.67 -3.50 -6.90
C ALA A 131 7.87 -2.22 -7.09
N HIS A 132 7.27 -1.72 -6.01
CA HIS A 132 6.73 -0.37 -5.94
C HIS A 132 7.60 0.49 -5.03
N THR A 133 7.45 1.81 -5.15
CA THR A 133 8.14 2.73 -4.25
C THR A 133 7.55 2.63 -2.85
N PHE A 134 8.41 2.45 -1.84
CA PHE A 134 7.95 2.34 -0.45
C PHE A 134 7.16 3.59 -0.03
N ILE A 135 5.93 3.38 0.43
CA ILE A 135 5.02 4.43 0.86
C ILE A 135 5.32 4.77 2.32
N ASN A 136 6.08 5.85 2.52
CA ASN A 136 6.44 6.34 3.85
C ASN A 136 5.68 7.61 4.28
N ARG A 137 4.38 7.69 3.95
CA ARG A 137 3.54 8.85 4.25
C ARG A 137 2.08 8.42 4.49
N PRO A 138 1.25 9.24 5.17
CA PRO A 138 -0.14 8.91 5.42
C PRO A 138 -0.98 8.97 4.12
N LEU A 139 -1.61 7.84 3.78
CA LEU A 139 -2.39 7.71 2.56
C LEU A 139 -3.78 8.36 2.69
N SER A 140 -3.89 9.61 2.25
CA SER A 140 -5.19 10.25 2.01
C SER A 140 -5.82 9.75 0.70
N LYS A 141 -7.11 10.03 0.48
CA LYS A 141 -7.80 9.69 -0.79
C LYS A 141 -7.01 10.14 -2.02
N ARG A 142 -6.48 11.37 -1.99
CA ARG A 142 -5.71 11.92 -3.11
C ARG A 142 -4.43 11.12 -3.36
N GLU A 143 -3.76 10.68 -2.31
CA GLU A 143 -2.52 9.91 -2.43
C GLU A 143 -2.80 8.49 -2.92
N ILE A 144 -3.91 7.88 -2.49
CA ILE A 144 -4.37 6.59 -3.01
C ILE A 144 -4.66 6.70 -4.52
N ASP A 145 -5.36 7.74 -4.95
CA ASP A 145 -5.66 7.95 -6.38
C ASP A 145 -4.37 8.06 -7.22
N ILE A 146 -3.36 8.80 -6.71
CA ILE A 146 -2.06 8.94 -7.37
C ILE A 146 -1.33 7.60 -7.41
N PHE A 147 -1.28 6.91 -6.27
CA PHE A 147 -0.62 5.62 -6.16
C PHE A 147 -1.20 4.57 -7.11
N ILE A 148 -2.54 4.50 -7.23
CA ILE A 148 -3.19 3.60 -8.18
C ILE A 148 -2.86 4.00 -9.62
N ALA A 149 -2.83 5.30 -9.93
CA ALA A 149 -2.43 5.75 -11.27
C ALA A 149 -0.99 5.34 -11.61
N ASP A 150 -0.06 5.51 -10.66
CA ASP A 150 1.33 5.10 -10.82
C ASP A 150 1.46 3.58 -11.07
N LEU A 151 0.66 2.75 -10.39
CA LEU A 151 0.64 1.31 -10.62
C LEU A 151 0.10 0.92 -12.00
N VAL A 152 -0.96 1.58 -12.47
CA VAL A 152 -1.55 1.32 -13.79
C VAL A 152 -0.62 1.76 -14.92
N ASP A 153 0.20 2.80 -14.69
CA ASP A 153 1.20 3.22 -15.66
C ASP A 153 2.42 2.27 -15.69
N LEU A 154 2.69 1.56 -14.58
CA LEU A 154 3.84 0.65 -14.46
C LEU A 154 3.52 -0.78 -14.96
N TYR A 155 2.28 -1.25 -14.77
CA TYR A 155 1.82 -2.63 -15.04
C TYR A 155 0.59 -2.65 -15.94
#